data_AF-A0A357D8P5-F1
#
_entry.id   AF-A0A357D8P5-F1
#
_cell.length_a   1.000
_cell.length_b   1.000
_cell.length_c   1.000
_cell.angle_alpha   90.00
_cell.angle_beta   90.00
_cell.angle_gamma   90.00
#
_symmetry.space_group_name_H-M   'P 1'
#
loop_
_entity.id
_entity.type
_entity.pdbx_description
1 polymer ?
#
loop_
_entity_poly.entity_id
_entity_poly.type
_entity_poly.pdbx_seq_one_letter_code
_entity_poly.pdbx_strand_id
1 'polypeptide(L)' 'PVTVETDREAMEVALKVCGEPDLDRVRVVRIKNTLELSALYVSQNIWEEIKSKEGVTKTGAAKALSFDAQGNLV' A
#
# COMPACT_ATOMS: atom_id res chain seq x y z
N PRO A 1 0.12 -15.41 -13.90
CA PRO A 1 -0.51 -14.46 -12.93
C PRO A 1 -1.25 -15.25 -11.87
N VAL A 2 -1.07 -14.89 -10.59
CA VAL A 2 -1.92 -15.45 -9.53
C VAL A 2 -3.22 -14.65 -9.54
N THR A 3 -4.35 -15.35 -9.60
CA THR A 3 -5.69 -14.76 -9.57
C THR A 3 -6.40 -15.28 -8.33
N VAL A 4 -7.01 -14.36 -7.59
CA VAL A 4 -7.80 -14.61 -6.38
C VAL A 4 -9.07 -13.78 -6.45
N GLU A 5 -10.04 -14.06 -5.58
CA GLU A 5 -11.40 -13.52 -5.71
C GLU A 5 -11.52 -12.11 -5.13
N THR A 6 -10.71 -11.77 -4.14
CA THR A 6 -10.85 -10.50 -3.39
C THR A 6 -9.55 -9.68 -3.35
N ASP A 7 -9.67 -8.36 -3.20
CA ASP A 7 -8.52 -7.47 -3.02
C ASP A 7 -7.71 -7.84 -1.77
N ARG A 8 -8.39 -8.23 -0.68
CA ARG A 8 -7.75 -8.69 0.55
C ARG A 8 -6.83 -9.88 0.28
N GLU A 9 -7.34 -10.92 -0.37
CA GLU A 9 -6.53 -12.09 -0.73
C GLU A 9 -5.38 -11.72 -1.66
N ALA A 10 -5.63 -10.82 -2.62
CA ALA A 10 -4.61 -10.39 -3.56
C ALA A 10 -3.44 -9.72 -2.82
N MET A 11 -3.75 -8.87 -1.84
CA MET A 11 -2.75 -8.24 -0.98
C MET A 11 -2.05 -9.28 -0.10
N GLU A 12 -2.76 -10.21 0.53
CA GLU A 12 -2.15 -11.24 1.37
C GLU A 12 -1.20 -12.14 0.57
N VAL A 13 -1.58 -12.55 -0.63
CA VAL A 13 -0.72 -13.34 -1.51
C VAL A 13 0.49 -12.53 -1.95
N ALA A 14 0.30 -11.25 -2.34
CA ALA A 14 1.41 -10.38 -2.71
C ALA A 14 2.41 -10.21 -1.56
N LEU A 15 1.92 -10.04 -0.33
CA LEU A 15 2.76 -9.92 0.88
C LEU A 15 3.50 -11.22 1.18
N LYS A 16 2.83 -12.38 1.09
CA LYS A 16 3.47 -13.69 1.31
C LYS A 16 4.60 -13.97 0.32
N VAL A 17 4.46 -13.50 -0.93
CA VAL A 17 5.43 -13.75 -2.00
C VAL A 17 6.51 -12.67 -2.07
N CYS A 18 6.33 -11.49 -1.43
CA CYS A 18 7.30 -10.39 -1.50
C CYS A 18 8.64 -10.70 -0.80
N GLY A 19 8.66 -11.70 0.09
CA GLY A 19 9.88 -12.21 0.73
C GLY A 19 10.32 -11.48 1.99
N GLU A 20 9.56 -10.50 2.48
CA GLU A 20 9.79 -9.86 3.79
C GLU A 20 8.91 -10.53 4.86
N PRO A 21 9.49 -11.28 5.82
CA PRO A 21 8.72 -11.96 6.87
C PRO A 21 8.18 -11.01 7.93
N ASP A 22 8.79 -9.83 8.10
CA ASP A 22 8.35 -8.83 9.07
C ASP A 22 7.39 -7.82 8.42
N LEU A 23 6.09 -7.94 8.75
CA LEU A 23 5.04 -7.09 8.20
C LEU A 23 5.25 -5.59 8.48
N ASP A 24 5.92 -5.23 9.59
CA ASP A 24 6.21 -3.83 9.91
C ASP A 24 7.33 -3.25 9.03
N ARG A 25 8.12 -4.12 8.40
CA ARG A 25 9.22 -3.75 7.49
C ARG A 25 8.85 -3.86 6.03
N VAL A 26 7.67 -4.39 5.69
CA VAL A 26 7.21 -4.48 4.30
C VAL A 26 7.08 -3.09 3.69
N ARG A 27 7.66 -2.93 2.50
CA ARG A 27 7.62 -1.70 1.71
C ARG A 27 6.47 -1.78 0.69
N VAL A 28 5.42 -1.00 0.89
CA VAL A 28 4.22 -0.99 0.02
C VAL A 28 3.97 0.40 -0.53
N VAL A 29 3.70 0.49 -1.84
CA VAL A 29 3.18 1.68 -2.50
C VAL A 29 1.87 1.32 -3.17
N ARG A 30 0.82 2.12 -2.94
CA ARG A 30 -0.48 1.98 -3.62
C ARG A 30 -0.72 3.20 -4.50
N ILE A 31 -0.88 2.92 -5.80
CA ILE A 31 -1.29 3.88 -6.82
C ILE A 31 -2.80 3.73 -6.99
N LYS A 32 -3.57 4.74 -6.59
CA LYS A 32 -5.04 4.71 -6.76
C LYS A 32 -5.43 4.91 -8.23
N ASN A 33 -4.71 5.77 -8.93
CA ASN A 33 -4.97 6.11 -10.33
C ASN A 33 -3.64 6.17 -11.08
N THR A 34 -3.45 5.27 -12.04
CA THR A 34 -2.21 5.24 -12.83
C THR A 34 -2.07 6.41 -13.80
N LEU A 35 -3.17 7.13 -14.09
CA LEU A 35 -3.15 8.38 -14.86
C LEU A 35 -2.77 9.59 -13.99
N GLU A 36 -2.77 9.44 -12.66
CA GLU A 36 -2.46 10.51 -11.70
C GLU A 36 -1.46 10.01 -10.65
N LEU A 37 -0.17 10.10 -10.98
CA LEU A 37 0.93 9.63 -10.13
C LEU A 37 1.41 10.69 -9.12
N SER A 38 0.72 11.82 -9.01
CA SER A 38 1.04 12.89 -8.05
C SER A 38 0.63 12.54 -6.62
N ALA A 39 -0.36 11.66 -6.44
CA ALA A 39 -0.88 11.25 -5.14
C ALA A 39 -0.76 9.74 -4.95
N LEU A 40 0.07 9.34 -3.99
CA LEU A 40 0.39 7.95 -3.69
C LEU A 40 0.20 7.66 -2.22
N TYR A 41 -0.22 6.43 -1.90
CA TYR A 41 -0.17 5.91 -0.54
C TYR A 41 1.10 5.10 -0.38
N VAL A 42 1.80 5.29 0.72
CA VAL A 42 3.03 4.55 1.05
C VAL A 42 2.91 3.98 2.45
N SER A 43 3.55 2.83 2.69
CA SER A 43 3.70 2.26 4.03
C SER A 43 4.51 3.19 4.95
N GLN A 44 4.32 3.05 6.26
CA GLN A 44 4.92 3.95 7.24
C GLN A 44 6.46 3.97 7.16
N ASN A 45 7.09 2.81 6.95
CA ASN A 45 8.54 2.70 6.76
C ASN A 45 9.03 3.54 5.56
N ILE A 46 8.35 3.49 4.41
CA ILE A 46 8.69 4.30 3.24
C ILE A 46 8.47 5.78 3.55
N TRP A 47 7.38 6.13 4.23
CA TRP A 47 7.11 7.51 4.60
C TRP A 47 8.26 8.10 5.44
N GLU A 48 8.75 7.38 6.44
CA GLU A 48 9.87 7.82 7.27
C GLU A 48 11.15 8.06 6.45
N GLU A 49 11.38 7.30 5.37
CA GLU A 49 12.53 7.47 4.47
C GLU A 49 12.40 8.65 3.49
N ILE A 50 11.18 9.00 3.07
CA ILE A 50 10.95 10.00 2.02
C ILE A 50 10.41 11.34 2.52
N LYS A 51 9.96 11.44 3.77
CA LYS A 51 9.35 12.64 4.34
C LYS A 51 10.23 13.90 4.28
N SER A 52 11.55 13.74 4.19
CA SER A 52 12.51 14.85 4.10
C SER A 52 12.97 15.16 2.68
N LYS A 53 12.51 14.42 1.66
CA LYS A 53 12.88 14.65 0.27
C LYS A 53 12.15 15.87 -0.29
N GLU A 54 12.86 16.67 -1.07
CA GLU A 54 12.26 17.77 -1.80
C GLU A 54 11.20 17.25 -2.79
N GLY A 55 10.07 17.94 -2.88
CA GLY A 55 8.93 17.53 -3.71
C GLY A 55 7.98 16.50 -3.08
N VAL A 56 8.28 15.99 -1.88
CA VAL A 56 7.36 15.12 -1.13
C VAL A 56 6.59 15.94 -0.09
N THR A 57 5.26 15.83 -0.11
CA THR A 57 4.40 16.50 0.88
C THR A 57 3.38 15.52 1.43
N LYS A 58 3.15 15.56 2.75
CA LYS A 58 2.11 14.75 3.39
C LYS A 58 0.75 15.34 3.07
N THR A 59 -0.10 14.57 2.38
CA THR A 59 -1.45 15.02 1.96
C THR A 59 -2.56 14.63 2.94
N GLY A 60 -2.25 13.85 3.98
CA GLY A 60 -3.23 13.45 5.00
C GLY A 60 -2.65 12.60 6.12
N ALA A 61 -3.50 12.22 7.08
CA ALA A 61 -3.14 11.29 8.15
C ALA A 61 -2.94 9.86 7.61
N ALA A 62 -2.11 9.08 8.29
CA ALA A 62 -1.99 7.65 8.02
C ALA A 62 -3.34 6.97 8.30
N LYS A 63 -3.71 6.01 7.45
CA LYS A 63 -4.97 5.28 7.55
C LYS A 63 -4.70 3.80 7.37
N ALA A 64 -5.36 2.98 8.18
CA ALA A 64 -5.41 1.55 7.95
C ALA A 64 -6.20 1.25 6.68
N LEU A 65 -5.81 0.20 5.97
CA LEU A 65 -6.60 -0.31 4.85
C LEU A 65 -7.90 -0.88 5.39
N SER A 66 -9.00 -0.52 4.76
CA SER A 66 -10.34 -1.00 5.10
C SER A 66 -10.87 -1.83 3.94
N PHE A 67 -11.58 -2.89 4.26
CA PHE A 67 -12.20 -3.77 3.27
C PHE A 67 -13.69 -3.87 3.58
N ASP A 68 -14.51 -3.98 2.55
CA ASP A 68 -15.93 -4.26 2.68
C ASP A 68 -16.19 -5.72 3.11
N ALA A 69 -17.46 -6.08 3.27
CA ALA A 69 -17.87 -7.43 3.66
C ALA A 69 -17.57 -8.49 2.58
N GLN A 70 -17.32 -8.09 1.33
CA GLN A 70 -16.90 -8.97 0.24
C GLN A 70 -15.37 -9.06 0.12
N GLY A 71 -14.61 -8.33 0.94
CA GLY A 71 -13.14 -8.34 0.89
C GLY A 71 -12.54 -7.40 -0.14
N ASN A 72 -13.32 -6.49 -0.73
CA ASN A 72 -12.84 -5.46 -1.64
C ASN A 72 -12.36 -4.23 -0.87
N LEU A 73 -11.36 -3.54 -1.41
CA LEU A 73 -10.75 -2.38 -0.77
C LEU A 73 -11.67 -1.13 -0.86
N VAL A 74 -11.89 -0.45 0.27
CA VAL A 74 -12.71 0.78 0.38
C VAL A 74 -11.95 2.02 0.83
#